data_AF-A0A177NSZ7-F1
#
_entry.id   AF-A0A177NSZ7-F1
#
_cell.length_a   1.000
_cell.length_b   1.000
_cell.length_c   1.000
_cell.angle_alpha   90.00
_cell.angle_beta   90.00
_cell.angle_gamma   90.00
#
_symmetry.space_group_name_H-M   'P 1'
#
loop_
_entity.id
_entity.type
_entity.pdbx_description
1 polymer ?
#
loop_
_entity_poly.entity_id
_entity_poly.type
_entity_poly.pdbx_seq_one_letter_code
_entity_poly.pdbx_strand_id
1 'polypeptide(L)'
;MGDGETTILDLKWDVRQRLTLLEATVFWTGELATNFLTDTFAISRVQATKDIGRYLSLRPDNLRYDRSLKRYLITEQFQPLLITGQPQECMQVLQASQSAASPVLTLMSNMPAVEILTTPTRHLDINILRPVLQAARFGLVLEIGYQSMTTSEPAVRKVQPHTLVFDGWRWHMRAFSYSHNDFRDFVLARIHQAMVVGKPENPTPVDTLWETLLTVEIGPHPGLSDSQKLAIERDFGMVDGKATITVRAALLSYLLLSLRIGKDDYQREAMTQQTVLLNREELLLYMAF
;
A
#
# COMPACT_ATOMS: atom_id res chain seq x y z
N MET A 1 13.35 17.37 -21.48
CA MET A 1 11.90 17.23 -21.71
C MET A 1 11.77 16.46 -23.00
N GLY A 2 11.31 15.21 -22.93
CA GLY A 2 11.19 14.36 -24.11
C GLY A 2 9.85 14.57 -24.81
N ASP A 3 9.78 14.35 -26.12
CA ASP A 3 8.59 14.55 -26.98
C ASP A 3 7.29 13.91 -26.43
N GLY A 4 7.41 12.90 -25.56
CA GLY A 4 6.28 12.26 -24.87
C GLY A 4 5.60 13.11 -23.78
N GLU A 5 6.32 13.99 -23.07
CA GLU A 5 5.76 14.80 -21.97
C GLU A 5 4.85 15.92 -22.50
N THR A 6 5.24 16.55 -23.62
CA THR A 6 4.45 17.60 -24.27
C THR A 6 3.12 17.06 -24.82
N THR A 7 3.14 15.84 -25.38
CA THR A 7 1.96 15.18 -25.96
C THR A 7 0.88 14.83 -24.93
N ILE A 8 1.24 14.68 -23.64
CA ILE A 8 0.31 14.36 -22.56
C ILE A 8 -0.49 15.58 -22.11
N LEU A 9 0.14 16.74 -22.07
CA LEU A 9 -0.49 17.99 -21.65
C LEU A 9 -1.60 18.43 -22.63
N ASP A 10 -1.48 18.02 -23.89
CA ASP A 10 -2.46 18.26 -24.95
C ASP A 10 -3.64 17.26 -24.94
N LEU A 11 -3.60 16.22 -24.10
CA LEU A 11 -4.71 15.28 -23.97
C LEU A 11 -5.89 15.93 -23.25
N LYS A 12 -7.10 15.67 -23.77
CA LYS A 12 -8.31 15.95 -23.00
C LYS A 12 -8.20 15.26 -21.64
N TRP A 13 -8.59 15.99 -20.61
CA TRP A 13 -8.40 15.59 -19.23
C TRP A 13 -9.00 14.20 -18.93
N ASP A 14 -10.16 13.87 -19.50
CA ASP A 14 -10.82 12.56 -19.33
C ASP A 14 -9.97 11.41 -19.91
N VAL A 15 -9.35 11.62 -21.07
CA VAL A 15 -8.44 10.67 -21.70
C VAL A 15 -7.21 10.49 -20.82
N ARG A 16 -6.62 11.60 -20.34
CA ARG A 16 -5.45 11.56 -19.46
C ARG A 16 -5.71 10.73 -18.20
N GLN A 17 -6.86 10.91 -17.53
CA GLN A 17 -7.22 10.12 -16.35
C GLN A 17 -7.34 8.62 -16.65
N ARG A 18 -7.96 8.24 -17.78
CA ARG A 18 -8.06 6.83 -18.17
C ARG A 18 -6.69 6.23 -18.48
N LEU A 19 -5.81 6.96 -19.14
CA LEU A 19 -4.45 6.49 -19.42
C LEU A 19 -3.60 6.41 -18.13
N THR A 20 -3.77 7.35 -17.18
CA THR A 20 -3.12 7.30 -15.87
C THR A 20 -3.56 6.08 -15.08
N LEU A 21 -4.87 5.79 -15.03
CA LEU A 21 -5.37 4.58 -14.35
C LEU A 21 -4.84 3.31 -15.03
N LEU A 22 -4.82 3.27 -16.37
CA LEU A 22 -4.27 2.17 -17.13
C LEU A 22 -2.80 1.92 -16.74
N GLU A 23 -1.96 2.95 -16.80
CA GLU A 23 -0.54 2.85 -16.48
C GLU A 23 -0.32 2.41 -15.03
N ALA A 24 -1.05 3.01 -14.08
CA ALA A 24 -1.03 2.60 -12.68
C ALA A 24 -1.44 1.12 -12.52
N THR A 25 -2.50 0.68 -13.18
CA THR A 25 -3.00 -0.70 -13.07
C THR A 25 -1.98 -1.71 -13.56
N VAL A 26 -1.33 -1.44 -14.69
CA VAL A 26 -0.29 -2.35 -15.18
C VAL A 26 0.95 -2.27 -14.30
N PHE A 27 1.30 -1.08 -13.82
CA PHE A 27 2.42 -0.92 -12.90
C PHE A 27 2.24 -1.78 -11.63
N TRP A 28 1.05 -1.78 -11.03
CA TRP A 28 0.78 -2.49 -9.78
C TRP A 28 0.57 -3.98 -9.95
N THR A 29 -0.26 -4.34 -10.93
CA THR A 29 -0.69 -5.71 -11.07
C THR A 29 0.22 -6.47 -12.01
N GLY A 30 0.94 -5.80 -12.91
CA GLY A 30 1.72 -6.41 -13.98
C GLY A 30 0.90 -6.77 -15.22
N GLU A 31 -0.41 -6.51 -15.22
CA GLU A 31 -1.27 -6.77 -16.36
C GLU A 31 -2.49 -5.85 -16.42
N LEU A 32 -3.19 -5.88 -17.56
CA LEU A 32 -4.43 -5.16 -17.77
C LEU A 32 -5.38 -6.01 -18.62
N ALA A 33 -6.57 -6.24 -18.09
CA ALA A 33 -7.70 -6.73 -18.87
C ALA A 33 -8.44 -5.53 -19.47
N THR A 34 -8.88 -5.61 -20.73
CA THR A 34 -9.66 -4.52 -21.35
C THR A 34 -10.94 -4.22 -20.57
N ASN A 35 -11.57 -5.23 -19.98
CA ASN A 35 -12.80 -5.08 -19.21
C ASN A 35 -12.59 -4.25 -17.93
N PHE A 36 -11.37 -4.22 -17.38
CA PHE A 36 -11.09 -3.39 -16.21
C PHE A 36 -11.42 -1.92 -16.50
N LEU A 37 -11.01 -1.40 -17.67
CA LEU A 37 -11.31 -0.01 -18.05
C LEU A 37 -12.80 0.22 -18.34
N THR A 38 -13.48 -0.78 -18.93
CA THR A 38 -14.93 -0.66 -19.18
C THR A 38 -15.71 -0.59 -17.89
N ASP A 39 -15.35 -1.43 -16.92
CA ASP A 39 -16.05 -1.55 -15.64
C ASP A 39 -15.77 -0.33 -14.76
N THR A 40 -14.52 0.17 -14.72
CA THR A 40 -14.17 1.32 -13.89
C THR A 40 -14.72 2.64 -14.41
N PHE A 41 -14.70 2.88 -15.72
CA PHE A 41 -15.13 4.17 -16.30
C PHE A 41 -16.52 4.13 -16.94
N ALA A 42 -17.22 2.98 -16.89
CA ALA A 42 -18.49 2.77 -17.59
C ALA A 42 -18.42 3.12 -19.09
N ILE A 43 -17.31 2.79 -19.75
CA ILE A 43 -17.07 3.05 -21.18
C ILE A 43 -17.28 1.81 -22.05
N SER A 44 -17.52 2.01 -23.34
CA SER A 44 -17.61 0.89 -24.29
C SER A 44 -16.26 0.19 -24.47
N ARG A 45 -16.30 -1.10 -24.82
CA ARG A 45 -15.10 -1.89 -25.14
C ARG A 45 -14.27 -1.27 -26.27
N VAL A 46 -14.93 -0.66 -27.25
CA VAL A 46 -14.27 0.05 -28.36
C VAL A 46 -13.46 1.23 -27.84
N GLN A 47 -14.01 2.02 -26.91
CA GLN A 47 -13.32 3.14 -26.30
C GLN A 47 -12.13 2.67 -25.44
N ALA A 48 -12.31 1.61 -24.65
CA ALA A 48 -11.23 1.01 -23.87
C ALA A 48 -10.07 0.53 -24.76
N THR A 49 -10.35 -0.15 -25.88
CA THR A 49 -9.32 -0.56 -26.84
C THR A 49 -8.62 0.64 -27.49
N LYS A 50 -9.35 1.72 -27.78
CA LYS A 50 -8.78 2.96 -28.32
C LYS A 50 -7.85 3.63 -27.31
N ASP A 51 -8.21 3.67 -26.04
CA ASP A 51 -7.38 4.23 -24.97
C ASP A 51 -6.10 3.39 -24.77
N ILE A 52 -6.20 2.05 -24.77
CA ILE A 52 -5.02 1.16 -24.72
C ILE A 52 -4.12 1.38 -25.95
N GLY A 53 -4.71 1.47 -27.15
CA GLY A 53 -3.95 1.75 -28.37
C GLY A 53 -3.24 3.11 -28.32
N ARG A 54 -3.90 4.12 -27.73
CA ARG A 54 -3.29 5.44 -27.54
C ARG A 54 -2.14 5.40 -26.54
N TYR A 55 -2.28 4.69 -25.43
CA TYR A 55 -1.18 4.48 -24.49
C TYR A 55 0.01 3.78 -25.17
N LEU A 56 -0.25 2.70 -25.91
CA LEU A 56 0.77 1.98 -26.67
C LEU A 56 1.42 2.84 -27.77
N SER A 57 0.72 3.83 -28.33
CA SER A 57 1.37 4.77 -29.26
C SER A 57 2.38 5.69 -28.59
N LEU A 58 2.19 5.99 -27.30
CA LEU A 58 3.11 6.83 -26.49
C LEU A 58 4.24 6.01 -25.87
N ARG A 59 3.96 4.74 -25.55
CA ARG A 59 4.87 3.78 -24.93
C ARG A 59 4.70 2.37 -25.53
N PRO A 60 5.19 2.12 -26.76
CA PRO A 60 5.00 0.85 -27.45
C PRO A 60 5.59 -0.33 -26.69
N ASP A 61 6.74 -0.11 -26.05
CA ASP A 61 7.47 -1.16 -25.38
C ASP A 61 6.93 -1.47 -23.99
N ASN A 62 5.99 -0.71 -23.41
CA ASN A 62 5.55 -0.90 -22.03
C ASN A 62 4.69 -2.16 -21.84
N LEU A 63 3.95 -2.60 -22.87
CA LEU A 63 2.98 -3.70 -22.76
C LEU A 63 3.05 -4.65 -23.95
N ARG A 64 2.95 -5.95 -23.69
CA ARG A 64 2.72 -6.98 -24.71
C ARG A 64 1.33 -7.60 -24.56
N TYR A 65 0.62 -7.82 -25.65
CA TYR A 65 -0.65 -8.53 -25.59
C TYR A 65 -0.43 -10.04 -25.57
N ASP A 66 -0.93 -10.71 -24.54
CA ASP A 66 -0.93 -12.16 -24.43
C ASP A 66 -2.27 -12.73 -24.93
N ARG A 67 -2.23 -13.45 -26.05
CA ARG A 67 -3.43 -14.01 -26.69
C ARG A 67 -4.08 -15.13 -25.87
N SER A 68 -3.30 -15.86 -25.08
CA SER A 68 -3.80 -16.97 -24.25
C SER A 68 -4.58 -16.43 -23.06
N LEU A 69 -3.98 -15.47 -22.34
CA LEU A 69 -4.58 -14.85 -21.17
C LEU A 69 -5.63 -13.78 -21.52
N LYS A 70 -5.65 -13.31 -22.78
CA LYS A 70 -6.48 -12.20 -23.27
C LYS A 70 -6.26 -10.93 -22.44
N ARG A 71 -5.01 -10.66 -22.09
CA ARG A 71 -4.57 -9.54 -21.23
C ARG A 71 -3.33 -8.89 -21.82
N TYR A 72 -3.13 -7.61 -21.51
CA TYR A 72 -1.88 -6.93 -21.74
C TYR A 72 -0.97 -7.17 -20.55
N LEU A 73 0.25 -7.63 -20.78
CA LEU A 73 1.25 -7.92 -19.75
C LEU A 73 2.34 -6.84 -19.79
N ILE A 74 2.79 -6.43 -18.61
CA ILE A 74 3.94 -5.52 -18.47
C ILE A 74 5.22 -6.15 -19.04
N THR A 75 6.07 -5.34 -19.64
CA THR A 75 7.37 -5.75 -20.21
C THR A 75 8.53 -5.26 -19.34
N GLU A 76 9.71 -5.85 -19.48
CA GLU A 76 10.91 -5.41 -18.76
C GLU A 76 11.31 -3.96 -19.08
N GLN A 77 10.95 -3.48 -20.28
CA GLN A 77 11.24 -2.14 -20.78
C GLN A 77 10.24 -1.07 -20.30
N PHE A 78 9.29 -1.43 -19.43
CA PHE A 78 8.28 -0.50 -18.92
C PHE A 78 8.91 0.75 -18.28
N GLN A 79 8.55 1.91 -18.80
CA GLN A 79 8.89 3.22 -18.24
C GLN A 79 7.61 4.04 -18.03
N PRO A 80 7.28 4.45 -16.79
CA PRO A 80 6.10 5.25 -16.52
C PRO A 80 6.20 6.61 -17.21
N LEU A 81 5.05 7.12 -17.65
CA LEU A 81 4.91 8.38 -18.38
C LEU A 81 3.87 9.31 -17.75
N LEU A 82 2.80 8.74 -17.18
CA LEU A 82 1.63 9.43 -16.63
C LEU A 82 1.56 9.38 -15.11
N ILE A 83 2.25 8.41 -14.49
CA ILE A 83 2.48 8.33 -13.04
C ILE A 83 3.93 8.70 -12.73
N THR A 84 4.17 9.30 -11.58
CA THR A 84 5.55 9.62 -11.14
C THR A 84 6.26 8.39 -10.56
N GLY A 85 5.56 7.26 -10.44
CA GLY A 85 6.04 6.06 -9.74
C GLY A 85 6.05 6.22 -8.22
N GLN A 86 5.56 7.35 -7.70
CA GLN A 86 5.48 7.59 -6.27
C GLN A 86 4.39 6.72 -5.63
N PRO A 87 4.68 6.04 -4.51
CA PRO A 87 3.71 5.17 -3.85
C PRO A 87 2.45 5.89 -3.36
N GLN A 88 2.50 7.20 -3.13
CA GLN A 88 1.37 8.01 -2.69
C GLN A 88 0.30 8.18 -3.77
N GLU A 89 0.69 8.49 -5.02
CA GLU A 89 -0.24 8.51 -6.16
C GLU A 89 -0.88 7.14 -6.36
N CYS A 90 -0.08 6.11 -6.15
CA CYS A 90 -0.50 4.73 -6.24
C CYS A 90 -1.44 4.28 -5.12
N MET A 91 -1.25 4.80 -3.91
CA MET A 91 -2.14 4.56 -2.78
C MET A 91 -3.52 5.13 -3.04
N GLN A 92 -3.61 6.33 -3.63
CA GLN A 92 -4.90 6.92 -4.02
C GLN A 92 -5.64 6.01 -5.00
N VAL A 93 -4.93 5.38 -5.95
CA VAL A 93 -5.50 4.40 -6.89
C VAL A 93 -5.96 3.12 -6.17
N LEU A 94 -5.16 2.57 -5.25
CA LEU A 94 -5.52 1.37 -4.49
C LEU A 94 -6.70 1.62 -3.55
N GLN A 95 -6.75 2.77 -2.87
CA GLN A 95 -7.88 3.19 -2.04
C GLN A 95 -9.15 3.36 -2.88
N ALA A 96 -9.04 3.96 -4.06
CA ALA A 96 -10.15 4.07 -5.02
C ALA A 96 -10.62 2.70 -5.53
N SER A 97 -9.72 1.71 -5.65
CA SER A 97 -10.07 0.34 -6.08
C SER A 97 -10.76 -0.51 -5.00
N GLN A 98 -10.51 -0.20 -3.71
CA GLN A 98 -11.12 -0.92 -2.57
C GLN A 98 -12.45 -0.30 -2.13
N SER A 99 -12.69 0.97 -2.46
CA SER A 99 -13.98 1.63 -2.23
C SER A 99 -14.91 1.40 -3.43
N ALA A 100 -15.94 0.58 -3.25
CA ALA A 100 -17.00 0.41 -4.26
C ALA A 100 -17.92 1.65 -4.31
N ALA A 101 -17.39 2.81 -4.75
CA ALA A 101 -18.16 3.95 -5.22
C ALA A 101 -17.27 5.00 -5.91
N SER A 102 -17.75 5.42 -7.08
CA SER A 102 -17.31 6.44 -8.05
C SER A 102 -17.07 7.86 -7.48
N PRO A 103 -16.84 8.88 -8.33
CA PRO A 103 -15.59 9.45 -8.80
C PRO A 103 -15.20 10.74 -8.03
N VAL A 104 -13.92 10.92 -7.70
CA VAL A 104 -13.39 12.12 -6.99
C VAL A 104 -13.43 13.42 -7.87
N LEU A 105 -14.16 13.42 -8.97
CA LEU A 105 -13.83 14.22 -10.16
C LEU A 105 -14.68 15.49 -10.40
N THR A 106 -15.47 15.96 -9.44
CA THR A 106 -16.37 17.13 -9.64
C THR A 106 -16.11 18.33 -8.71
N LEU A 107 -15.08 18.30 -7.85
CA LEU A 107 -14.90 19.35 -6.81
C LEU A 107 -13.77 20.36 -7.04
N MET A 108 -13.01 20.24 -8.13
CA MET A 108 -11.76 21.02 -8.28
C MET A 108 -11.93 22.52 -8.55
N SER A 109 -13.15 23.01 -8.85
CA SER A 109 -13.38 24.42 -9.17
C SER A 109 -13.77 25.30 -7.99
N ASN A 110 -13.99 24.74 -6.79
CA ASN A 110 -14.34 25.54 -5.60
C ASN A 110 -13.95 24.83 -4.27
N MET A 111 -12.70 24.35 -4.19
CA MET A 111 -12.20 23.71 -2.97
C MET A 111 -12.03 24.73 -1.83
N PRO A 112 -12.39 24.40 -0.58
CA PRO A 112 -12.05 25.24 0.56
C PRO A 112 -10.54 25.40 0.69
N ALA A 113 -10.09 26.44 1.39
CA ALA A 113 -8.68 26.60 1.73
C ALA A 113 -8.26 25.43 2.64
N VAL A 114 -7.60 24.44 2.06
CA VAL A 114 -7.07 23.25 2.74
C VAL A 114 -5.57 23.27 2.58
N GLU A 115 -4.85 23.27 3.71
CA GLU A 115 -3.42 23.05 3.76
C GLU A 115 -3.16 21.60 4.20
N ILE A 116 -2.31 20.90 3.45
CA ILE A 116 -1.94 19.52 3.74
C ILE A 116 -0.49 19.51 4.22
N LEU A 117 -0.27 19.09 5.46
CA LEU A 117 1.08 18.89 5.99
C LEU A 117 1.73 17.70 5.29
N THR A 118 2.77 17.96 4.48
CA THR A 118 3.58 16.90 3.86
C THR A 118 4.73 16.52 4.78
N THR A 119 4.71 15.30 5.31
CA THR A 119 5.82 14.74 6.08
C THR A 119 6.90 14.16 5.16
N PRO A 120 8.18 14.10 5.59
CA PRO A 120 9.23 13.45 4.80
C PRO A 120 8.90 11.98 4.54
N THR A 121 8.63 11.64 3.29
CA THR A 121 8.39 10.27 2.87
C THR A 121 9.71 9.60 2.53
N ARG A 122 9.91 8.35 2.98
CA ARG A 122 11.07 7.57 2.52
C ARG A 122 10.95 7.35 1.02
N HIS A 123 11.98 7.72 0.27
CA HIS A 123 12.03 7.48 -1.17
C HIS A 123 11.94 5.98 -1.45
N LEU A 124 11.08 5.60 -2.39
CA LEU A 124 10.95 4.23 -2.85
C LEU A 124 11.36 4.15 -4.31
N ASP A 125 12.40 3.37 -4.59
CA ASP A 125 12.83 3.12 -5.95
C ASP A 125 11.82 2.22 -6.67
N ILE A 126 11.34 2.69 -7.81
CA ILE A 126 10.39 1.99 -8.67
C ILE A 126 10.92 0.63 -9.13
N ASN A 127 12.24 0.52 -9.31
CA ASN A 127 12.93 -0.71 -9.70
C ASN A 127 12.92 -1.76 -8.59
N ILE A 128 12.67 -1.35 -7.34
CA ILE A 128 12.49 -2.25 -6.19
C ILE A 128 11.02 -2.60 -6.02
N LEU A 129 10.14 -1.61 -6.10
CA LEU A 129 8.71 -1.80 -5.88
C LEU A 129 8.13 -2.82 -6.88
N ARG A 130 8.50 -2.71 -8.15
CA ARG A 130 7.93 -3.56 -9.20
C ARG A 130 8.21 -5.07 -9.01
N PRO A 131 9.47 -5.54 -8.83
CA PRO A 131 9.74 -6.94 -8.52
C PRO A 131 9.02 -7.43 -7.26
N VAL A 132 8.91 -6.60 -6.21
CA VAL A 132 8.19 -6.92 -4.98
C VAL A 132 6.71 -7.19 -5.23
N LEU A 133 6.06 -6.33 -6.02
CA LEU A 133 4.64 -6.50 -6.36
C LEU A 133 4.39 -7.74 -7.20
N GLN A 134 5.21 -7.96 -8.22
CA GLN A 134 5.12 -9.17 -9.04
C GLN A 134 5.30 -10.42 -8.20
N ALA A 135 6.29 -10.43 -7.31
CA ALA A 135 6.55 -11.57 -6.46
C ALA A 135 5.44 -11.83 -5.44
N ALA A 136 4.89 -10.79 -4.80
CA ALA A 136 3.74 -10.92 -3.91
C ALA A 136 2.52 -11.46 -4.64
N ARG A 137 2.25 -10.97 -5.85
CA ARG A 137 1.08 -11.36 -6.64
C ARG A 137 1.16 -12.78 -7.17
N PHE A 138 2.32 -13.16 -7.71
CA PHE A 138 2.50 -14.45 -8.39
C PHE A 138 3.12 -15.52 -7.49
N GLY A 139 3.32 -15.21 -6.19
CA GLY A 139 3.93 -16.11 -5.23
C GLY A 139 5.37 -16.48 -5.60
N LEU A 140 6.15 -15.52 -6.10
CA LEU A 140 7.53 -15.73 -6.52
C LEU A 140 8.50 -15.43 -5.38
N VAL A 141 9.68 -16.04 -5.47
CA VAL A 141 10.79 -15.80 -4.56
C VAL A 141 11.65 -14.68 -5.11
N LEU A 142 12.03 -13.77 -4.23
CA LEU A 142 13.00 -12.71 -4.49
C LEU A 142 14.32 -13.00 -3.79
N GLU A 143 15.39 -12.58 -4.46
CA GLU A 143 16.65 -12.27 -3.83
C GLU A 143 16.73 -10.75 -3.67
N ILE A 144 16.90 -10.29 -2.43
CA ILE A 144 16.98 -8.86 -2.10
C ILE A 144 18.33 -8.54 -1.46
N GLY A 145 18.91 -7.40 -1.83
CA GLY A 145 19.96 -6.76 -1.05
C GLY A 145 19.34 -5.86 0.00
N TYR A 146 19.53 -6.18 1.29
CA TYR A 146 18.83 -5.51 2.39
C TYR A 146 19.79 -4.99 3.47
N GLN A 147 19.65 -3.71 3.81
CA GLN A 147 20.35 -3.11 4.95
C GLN A 147 19.50 -3.21 6.22
N SER A 148 19.94 -4.02 7.20
CA SER A 148 19.33 -4.01 8.54
C SER A 148 19.82 -2.81 9.36
N MET A 149 19.06 -2.43 10.39
CA MET A 149 19.51 -1.50 11.43
C MET A 149 20.48 -2.17 12.42
N THR A 150 20.47 -3.49 12.48
CA THR A 150 21.23 -4.28 13.46
C THR A 150 22.54 -4.85 12.92
N THR A 151 22.77 -4.77 11.60
CA THR A 151 23.99 -5.25 10.95
C THR A 151 24.60 -4.11 10.15
N SER A 152 25.92 -3.97 10.23
CA SER A 152 26.66 -2.90 9.53
C SER A 152 26.62 -3.10 8.01
N GLU A 153 26.74 -4.34 7.53
CA GLU A 153 26.81 -4.62 6.10
C GLU A 153 25.44 -4.99 5.50
N PRO A 154 25.14 -4.52 4.27
CA PRO A 154 24.01 -5.00 3.50
C PRO A 154 24.16 -6.49 3.25
N ALA A 155 23.07 -7.23 3.42
CA ALA A 155 23.09 -8.67 3.27
C ALA A 155 22.06 -9.13 2.25
N VAL A 156 22.46 -10.11 1.45
CA VAL A 156 21.55 -10.79 0.52
C VAL A 156 20.58 -11.66 1.33
N ARG A 157 19.29 -11.58 0.99
CA ARG A 157 18.22 -12.34 1.60
C ARG A 157 17.34 -12.95 0.51
N LYS A 158 17.10 -14.25 0.61
CA LYS A 158 16.06 -14.93 -0.16
C LYS A 158 14.75 -14.81 0.64
N VAL A 159 13.73 -14.22 0.03
CA VAL A 159 12.42 -13.97 0.66
C VAL A 159 11.31 -14.26 -0.33
N GLN A 160 10.15 -14.68 0.17
CA GLN A 160 8.94 -14.80 -0.63
C GLN A 160 7.93 -13.75 -0.15
N PRO A 161 7.75 -12.64 -0.89
CA PRO A 161 6.77 -11.62 -0.54
C PRO A 161 5.36 -12.20 -0.45
N HIS A 162 4.63 -11.79 0.57
CA HIS A 162 3.26 -12.19 0.83
C HIS A 162 2.30 -11.01 0.62
N THR A 163 2.56 -9.89 1.30
CA THR A 163 1.70 -8.71 1.21
C THR A 163 2.51 -7.44 1.35
N LEU A 164 2.12 -6.42 0.58
CA LEU A 164 2.63 -5.08 0.77
C LEU A 164 1.74 -4.29 1.72
N VAL A 165 2.35 -3.61 2.68
CA VAL A 165 1.66 -2.87 3.75
C VAL A 165 2.19 -1.45 3.82
N PHE A 166 1.27 -0.50 4.00
CA PHE A 166 1.58 0.87 4.35
C PHE A 166 1.02 1.17 5.74
N ASP A 167 1.88 1.57 6.66
CA ASP A 167 1.54 1.79 8.08
C ASP A 167 1.21 3.27 8.40
N GLY A 168 1.00 4.10 7.38
CA GLY A 168 0.83 5.55 7.51
C GLY A 168 2.14 6.34 7.44
N TRP A 169 3.29 5.69 7.58
CA TRP A 169 4.61 6.34 7.57
C TRP A 169 5.57 5.74 6.55
N ARG A 170 5.47 4.43 6.29
CA ARG A 170 6.38 3.70 5.41
C ARG A 170 5.72 2.50 4.74
N TRP A 171 6.30 2.15 3.60
CA TRP A 171 6.03 0.89 2.93
C TRP A 171 6.95 -0.22 3.47
N HIS A 172 6.35 -1.35 3.79
CA HIS A 172 7.05 -2.58 4.07
C HIS A 172 6.34 -3.74 3.39
N MET A 173 7.10 -4.77 3.03
CA MET A 173 6.51 -6.04 2.63
C MET A 173 6.60 -7.02 3.81
N ARG A 174 5.50 -7.73 4.04
CA ARG A 174 5.52 -8.96 4.82
C ARG A 174 5.92 -10.10 3.90
N ALA A 175 6.93 -10.88 4.29
CA ALA A 175 7.50 -11.92 3.45
C ALA A 175 8.02 -13.10 4.28
N PHE A 176 7.94 -14.31 3.74
CA PHE A 176 8.58 -15.47 4.32
C PHE A 176 10.10 -15.40 4.10
N SER A 177 10.88 -15.40 5.18
CA SER A 177 12.34 -15.29 5.14
C SER A 177 12.97 -16.67 5.18
N TYR A 178 13.61 -17.12 4.10
CA TYR A 178 14.26 -18.43 4.04
C TYR A 178 15.40 -18.60 5.05
N SER A 179 16.11 -17.51 5.36
CA SER A 179 17.19 -17.54 6.37
C SER A 179 16.69 -17.71 7.81
N HIS A 180 15.45 -17.32 8.11
CA HIS A 180 14.88 -17.37 9.46
C HIS A 180 13.78 -18.41 9.60
N ASN A 181 13.33 -18.99 8.47
CA ASN A 181 12.22 -19.92 8.39
C ASN A 181 10.92 -19.38 9.04
N ASP A 182 10.65 -18.08 8.86
CA ASP A 182 9.50 -17.39 9.45
C ASP A 182 9.11 -16.13 8.64
N PHE A 183 7.88 -15.64 8.84
CA PHE A 183 7.38 -14.41 8.24
C PHE A 183 7.91 -13.16 8.95
N ARG A 184 8.44 -12.22 8.17
CA ARG A 184 9.03 -10.97 8.67
C ARG A 184 8.68 -9.79 7.78
N ASP A 185 8.79 -8.61 8.37
CA ASP A 185 8.54 -7.36 7.67
C ASP A 185 9.86 -6.73 7.19
N PHE A 186 9.92 -6.39 5.91
CA PHE A 186 11.06 -5.77 5.25
C PHE A 186 10.66 -4.38 4.76
N VAL A 187 11.32 -3.35 5.30
CA VAL A 187 11.05 -1.96 4.90
C VAL A 187 11.57 -1.75 3.48
N LEU A 188 10.71 -1.35 2.55
CA LEU A 188 11.09 -1.31 1.15
C LEU A 188 12.21 -0.30 0.86
N ALA A 189 12.22 0.84 1.55
CA ALA A 189 13.26 1.86 1.42
C ALA A 189 14.67 1.41 1.87
N ARG A 190 14.81 0.22 2.47
CA ARG A 190 16.09 -0.38 2.86
C ARG A 190 16.56 -1.46 1.88
N ILE A 191 15.76 -1.75 0.85
CA ILE A 191 16.12 -2.68 -0.22
C ILE A 191 16.81 -1.87 -1.30
N HIS A 192 18.06 -2.22 -1.62
CA HIS A 192 18.83 -1.54 -2.67
C HIS A 192 18.91 -2.35 -3.96
N GLN A 193 18.49 -3.63 -3.93
CA GLN A 193 18.39 -4.50 -5.10
C GLN A 193 17.29 -5.54 -4.87
N ALA A 194 16.49 -5.83 -5.88
CA ALA A 194 15.48 -6.89 -5.86
C ALA A 194 15.45 -7.63 -7.19
N MET A 195 15.62 -8.95 -7.16
CA MET A 195 15.64 -9.81 -8.33
C MET A 195 14.70 -11.00 -8.14
N VAL A 196 13.88 -11.29 -9.14
CA VAL A 196 13.01 -12.48 -9.15
C VAL A 196 13.85 -13.72 -9.42
N VAL A 197 13.80 -14.70 -8.52
CA VAL A 197 14.51 -15.98 -8.64
C VAL A 197 13.63 -17.03 -9.32
N GLY A 198 12.32 -16.98 -9.11
CA GLY A 198 11.36 -17.91 -9.69
C GLY A 198 10.30 -18.35 -8.69
N LYS A 199 9.75 -19.56 -8.87
CA LYS A 199 8.77 -20.15 -7.94
C LYS A 199 9.48 -20.77 -6.73
N PRO A 200 8.79 -20.86 -5.57
CA PRO A 200 9.35 -21.53 -4.42
C PRO A 200 9.52 -23.03 -4.69
N GLU A 201 10.60 -23.62 -4.17
CA GLU A 201 10.90 -25.05 -4.30
C GLU A 201 9.92 -25.92 -3.51
N ASN A 202 9.41 -25.39 -2.39
CA ASN A 202 8.45 -26.04 -1.50
C ASN A 202 7.26 -25.11 -1.24
N PRO A 203 6.08 -25.64 -0.88
CA PRO A 203 4.96 -24.82 -0.41
C PRO A 203 5.37 -23.94 0.77
N THR A 204 5.01 -22.66 0.70
CA THR A 204 5.24 -21.70 1.77
C THR A 204 4.36 -22.06 2.98
N PRO A 205 4.90 -22.03 4.20
CA PRO A 205 4.09 -22.18 5.40
C PRO A 205 2.98 -21.13 5.49
N VAL A 206 1.93 -21.43 6.24
CA VAL A 206 0.88 -20.46 6.55
C VAL A 206 1.40 -19.44 7.56
N ASP A 207 1.12 -18.17 7.29
CA ASP A 207 1.43 -17.09 8.21
C ASP A 207 0.34 -16.96 9.28
N THR A 208 0.50 -17.67 10.40
CA THR A 208 -0.49 -17.69 11.47
C THR A 208 -0.81 -16.28 12.02
N LEU A 209 0.18 -15.39 12.11
CA LEU A 209 -0.03 -14.02 12.58
C LEU A 209 -0.80 -13.16 11.57
N TRP A 210 -0.65 -13.45 10.27
CA TRP A 210 -1.43 -12.77 9.25
C TRP A 210 -2.88 -13.26 9.22
N GLU A 211 -3.10 -14.57 9.33
CA GLU A 211 -4.45 -15.16 9.30
C GLU A 211 -5.25 -14.89 10.58
N THR A 212 -4.58 -14.57 11.69
CA THR A 212 -5.24 -14.21 12.95
C THR A 212 -5.74 -12.77 12.91
N LEU A 213 -7.05 -12.57 13.03
CA LEU A 213 -7.67 -11.27 13.29
C LEU A 213 -7.81 -11.04 14.80
N LEU A 214 -7.36 -9.87 15.26
CA LEU A 214 -7.46 -9.41 16.64
C LEU A 214 -8.49 -8.29 16.75
N THR A 215 -9.12 -8.24 17.91
CA THR A 215 -10.01 -7.15 18.32
C THR A 215 -9.23 -6.25 19.27
N VAL A 216 -9.01 -5.00 18.87
CA VAL A 216 -8.32 -3.99 19.68
C VAL A 216 -9.37 -3.01 20.21
N GLU A 217 -9.48 -2.92 21.52
CA GLU A 217 -10.38 -1.98 22.19
C GLU A 217 -9.58 -0.79 22.73
N ILE A 218 -9.91 0.41 22.26
CA ILE A 218 -9.34 1.66 22.78
C ILE A 218 -10.42 2.46 23.50
N GLY A 219 -10.02 3.20 24.53
CA GLY A 219 -10.89 4.09 25.27
C GLY A 219 -10.19 5.39 25.66
N PRO A 220 -10.92 6.37 26.22
CA PRO A 220 -10.32 7.62 26.65
C PRO A 220 -9.43 7.38 27.88
N HIS A 221 -8.33 8.14 27.97
CA HIS A 221 -7.39 8.01 29.08
C HIS A 221 -8.09 8.31 30.43
N PRO A 222 -7.89 7.48 31.47
CA PRO A 222 -8.64 7.58 32.73
C PRO A 222 -8.42 8.91 33.47
N GLY A 223 -7.24 9.51 33.33
CA GLY A 223 -6.88 10.82 33.89
C GLY A 223 -7.55 12.04 33.23
N LEU A 224 -8.35 11.85 32.18
CA LEU A 224 -9.18 12.92 31.60
C LEU A 224 -10.41 13.19 32.48
N SER A 225 -10.86 14.45 32.52
CA SER A 225 -12.17 14.81 33.08
C SER A 225 -13.31 14.23 32.25
N ASP A 226 -14.51 14.09 32.82
CA ASP A 226 -15.67 13.52 32.13
C ASP A 226 -16.01 14.28 30.84
N SER A 227 -15.90 15.61 30.87
CA SER A 227 -16.11 16.45 29.68
C SER A 227 -15.11 16.16 28.56
N GLN A 228 -13.86 15.88 28.91
CA GLN A 228 -12.81 15.54 27.94
C GLN A 228 -13.00 14.13 27.41
N LYS A 229 -13.37 13.16 28.26
CA LYS A 229 -13.69 11.79 27.84
C LYS A 229 -14.79 11.79 26.79
N LEU A 230 -15.89 12.53 27.02
CA LEU A 230 -16.98 12.67 26.05
C LEU A 230 -16.54 13.29 24.71
N ALA A 231 -15.56 14.21 24.72
CA ALA A 231 -15.00 14.76 23.49
C ALA A 231 -14.21 13.69 22.71
N ILE A 232 -13.33 12.95 23.39
CA ILE A 232 -12.56 11.86 22.78
C ILE A 232 -13.49 10.76 22.25
N GLU A 233 -14.54 10.41 22.99
CA GLU A 233 -15.53 9.43 22.55
C GLU A 233 -16.19 9.86 21.24
N ARG A 234 -16.52 11.15 21.09
CA ARG A 234 -17.09 11.69 19.84
C ARG A 234 -16.09 11.67 18.69
N ASP A 235 -14.84 12.04 18.94
CA ASP A 235 -13.78 12.12 17.91
C ASP A 235 -13.45 10.76 17.31
N PHE A 236 -13.46 9.71 18.13
CA PHE A 236 -13.13 8.34 17.72
C PHE A 236 -14.36 7.47 17.46
N GLY A 237 -15.57 8.02 17.56
CA GLY A 237 -16.83 7.27 17.37
C GLY A 237 -17.00 6.13 18.36
N MET A 238 -16.58 6.33 19.62
CA MET A 238 -16.70 5.36 20.68
C MET A 238 -18.16 5.16 21.11
N VAL A 239 -18.51 3.93 21.47
CA VAL A 239 -19.80 3.58 22.08
C VAL A 239 -19.50 3.02 23.47
N ASP A 240 -20.17 3.55 24.50
CA ASP A 240 -19.95 3.18 25.90
C ASP A 240 -18.46 3.28 26.33
N GLY A 241 -17.79 4.36 25.91
CA GLY A 241 -16.40 4.63 26.28
C GLY A 241 -15.35 3.81 25.53
N LYS A 242 -15.74 3.06 24.48
CA LYS A 242 -14.82 2.25 23.69
C LYS A 242 -15.00 2.34 22.18
N ALA A 243 -13.90 2.29 21.44
CA ALA A 243 -13.87 2.02 20.01
C ALA A 243 -13.18 0.68 19.76
N THR A 244 -13.77 -0.12 18.89
CA THR A 244 -13.29 -1.46 18.54
C THR A 244 -12.71 -1.46 17.13
N ILE A 245 -11.48 -1.92 17.00
CA ILE A 245 -10.74 -1.97 15.73
C ILE A 245 -10.32 -3.40 15.46
N THR A 246 -10.65 -3.93 14.28
CA THR A 246 -10.17 -5.24 13.84
C THR A 246 -8.88 -5.10 13.06
N VAL A 247 -7.84 -5.84 13.45
CA VAL A 247 -6.51 -5.80 12.81
C VAL A 247 -5.90 -7.19 12.74
N ARG A 248 -5.09 -7.47 11.72
CA ARG A 248 -4.29 -8.71 11.69
C ARG A 248 -3.26 -8.70 12.81
N ALA A 249 -2.99 -9.84 13.44
CA ALA A 249 -2.04 -9.91 14.56
C ALA A 249 -0.63 -9.43 14.15
N ALA A 250 -0.22 -9.75 12.93
CA ALA A 250 1.02 -9.25 12.32
C ALA A 250 1.11 -7.70 12.25
N LEU A 251 -0.02 -7.00 12.26
CA LEU A 251 -0.11 -5.55 12.10
C LEU A 251 -0.40 -4.80 13.41
N LEU A 252 -0.57 -5.52 14.53
CA LEU A 252 -0.96 -4.93 15.82
C LEU A 252 0.01 -3.82 16.26
N SER A 253 1.33 -4.09 16.23
CA SER A 253 2.34 -3.12 16.68
C SER A 253 2.31 -1.81 15.89
N TYR A 254 2.00 -1.88 14.60
CA TYR A 254 1.87 -0.70 13.74
C TYR A 254 0.62 0.11 14.08
N LEU A 255 -0.51 -0.55 14.33
CA LEU A 255 -1.73 0.12 14.78
C LEU A 255 -1.48 0.84 16.11
N LEU A 256 -0.92 0.14 17.10
CA LEU A 256 -0.63 0.72 18.41
C LEU A 256 0.31 1.92 18.30
N LEU A 257 1.36 1.83 17.46
CA LEU A 257 2.27 2.93 17.20
C LEU A 257 1.56 4.14 16.57
N SER A 258 0.65 3.91 15.62
CA SER A 258 -0.13 4.98 14.98
C SER A 258 -1.03 5.73 15.98
N LEU A 259 -1.54 5.01 16.98
CA LEU A 259 -2.32 5.55 18.10
C LEU A 259 -1.44 6.04 19.26
N ARG A 260 -0.11 5.96 19.11
CA ARG A 260 0.90 6.24 20.13
C ARG A 260 0.75 5.40 21.41
N ILE A 261 0.02 4.29 21.36
CA ILE A 261 -0.18 3.40 22.51
C ILE A 261 1.10 2.58 22.74
N GLY A 262 1.73 2.80 23.90
CA GLY A 262 2.94 2.11 24.34
C GLY A 262 2.69 1.13 25.48
N LYS A 263 3.74 0.71 26.19
CA LYS A 263 3.61 0.04 27.51
C LYS A 263 3.20 1.00 28.63
N ASP A 264 3.45 2.28 28.38
CA ASP A 264 3.35 3.40 29.32
C ASP A 264 2.13 4.30 29.02
N ASP A 265 1.20 3.86 28.18
CA ASP A 265 0.05 4.66 27.73
C ASP A 265 -0.84 5.15 28.89
N TYR A 266 -0.97 4.38 29.97
CA TYR A 266 -1.70 4.79 31.18
C TYR A 266 -0.91 5.72 32.11
N GLN A 267 0.41 5.79 31.96
CA GLN A 267 1.30 6.56 32.83
C GLN A 267 1.64 7.94 32.24
N ARG A 268 1.46 8.11 30.94
CA ARG A 268 1.65 9.40 30.27
C ARG A 268 0.61 10.42 30.72
N GLU A 269 0.94 11.69 30.53
CA GLU A 269 0.00 12.78 30.77
C GLU A 269 -1.24 12.63 29.87
N ALA A 270 -2.43 12.64 30.47
CA ALA A 270 -3.71 12.38 29.79
C ALA A 270 -3.99 13.31 28.60
N MET A 271 -3.54 14.57 28.67
CA MET A 271 -3.71 15.53 27.56
C MET A 271 -2.82 15.23 26.36
N THR A 272 -1.68 14.56 26.60
CA THR A 272 -0.73 14.13 25.57
C THR A 272 -1.08 12.74 25.04
N GLN A 273 -1.55 11.84 25.91
CA GLN A 273 -2.02 10.49 25.58
C GLN A 273 -3.52 10.41 25.87
N GLN A 274 -4.33 10.76 24.88
CA GLN A 274 -5.79 10.89 25.05
C GLN A 274 -6.53 9.55 25.00
N THR A 275 -5.94 8.54 24.37
CA THR A 275 -6.50 7.20 24.24
C THR A 275 -5.58 6.15 24.84
N VAL A 276 -6.14 5.07 25.37
CA VAL A 276 -5.42 3.95 26.00
C VAL A 276 -5.95 2.61 25.49
N LEU A 277 -5.14 1.56 25.63
CA LEU A 277 -5.53 0.20 25.26
C LEU A 277 -6.27 -0.50 26.41
N LEU A 278 -7.56 -0.79 26.21
CA LEU A 278 -8.42 -1.36 27.24
C LEU A 278 -8.20 -2.86 27.44
N ASN A 279 -8.07 -3.62 26.36
CA ASN A 279 -7.97 -5.08 26.39
C ASN A 279 -6.52 -5.59 26.24
N ARG A 280 -5.57 -4.91 26.89
CA ARG A 280 -4.14 -5.21 26.77
C ARG A 280 -3.79 -6.66 27.10
N GLU A 281 -4.39 -7.22 28.15
CA GLU A 281 -4.11 -8.57 28.62
C GLU A 281 -4.41 -9.64 27.54
N GLU A 282 -5.48 -9.44 26.77
CA GLU A 282 -5.88 -10.33 25.67
C GLU A 282 -4.88 -10.29 24.50
N LEU A 283 -4.18 -9.17 24.34
CA LEU A 283 -3.27 -8.92 23.22
C LEU A 283 -1.81 -9.20 23.54
N LEU A 284 -1.46 -9.47 24.81
CA LEU A 284 -0.07 -9.63 25.27
C LEU A 284 0.76 -10.60 24.43
N LEU A 285 0.18 -11.71 23.98
CA LEU A 285 0.86 -12.72 23.16
C LEU A 285 1.30 -12.21 21.78
N TYR A 286 0.69 -11.13 21.29
CA TYR A 286 0.95 -10.54 19.99
C TYR A 286 1.74 -9.22 20.07
N MET A 287 1.95 -8.71 21.28
CA MET A 287 2.67 -7.46 21.53
C MET A 287 4.18 -7.74 21.61
N ALA A 288 4.82 -7.84 20.45
CA ALA A 288 6.27 -7.78 20.37
C ALA A 288 6.72 -6.33 20.56
N PHE A 289 7.16 -5.99 21.77
CA PHE A 289 7.80 -4.71 22.09
C PHE A 289 9.31 -4.84 22.07
#